data_AF-A0A660U635-F1
#
_entry.id   AF-A0A660U635-F1
#
_cell.length_a   1.000
_cell.length_b   1.000
_cell.length_c   1.000
_cell.angle_alpha   90.00
_cell.angle_beta   90.00
_cell.angle_gamma   90.00
#
_symmetry.space_group_name_H-M   'P 1'
#
loop_
_entity.id
_entity.type
_entity.pdbx_description
1 polymer ?
#
loop_
_entity_poly.entity_id
_entity_poly.type
_entity_poly.pdbx_seq_one_letter_code
_entity_poly.pdbx_strand_id
1 'polypeptide(L)'
;MDKLTRYKKANEEVPKKCLAWRIYGKGMENFGDNKKPTEIPVNEPGDDELLVRNDAVGLCFSDTKIIKLGEDHPRLRGRDIKKEPVI
;
A
#
# COMPACT_ATOMS: atom_id res chain seq x y z
N MET A 1 -4.34 -22.19 -18.63
CA MET A 1 -5.29 -21.85 -17.55
C MET A 1 -5.55 -20.36 -17.63
N ASP A 2 -6.81 -19.91 -17.67
CA ASP A 2 -7.14 -18.49 -17.82
C ASP A 2 -6.91 -17.69 -16.52
N LYS A 3 -6.95 -16.36 -16.63
CA LYS A 3 -6.65 -15.43 -15.54
C LYS A 3 -7.60 -15.61 -14.34
N LEU A 4 -8.90 -15.83 -14.57
CA LEU A 4 -9.88 -15.97 -13.50
C LEU A 4 -9.69 -17.29 -12.75
N THR A 5 -9.46 -18.38 -13.49
CA THR A 5 -9.23 -19.68 -12.87
C THR A 5 -7.91 -19.67 -12.08
N ARG A 6 -6.84 -19.06 -12.63
CA ARG A 6 -5.57 -18.87 -11.91
C ARG A 6 -5.77 -18.07 -10.61
N TYR A 7 -6.52 -16.97 -10.70
CA TYR A 7 -6.86 -16.15 -9.54
C TYR A 7 -7.57 -16.97 -8.45
N LYS A 8 -8.62 -17.72 -8.81
CA LYS A 8 -9.41 -18.51 -7.86
C LYS A 8 -8.63 -19.65 -7.20
N LYS A 9 -7.65 -20.25 -7.89
CA LYS A 9 -6.85 -21.33 -7.31
C LYS A 9 -5.88 -20.84 -6.24
N ALA A 10 -5.29 -19.66 -6.44
CA ALA A 10 -4.37 -19.02 -5.49
C ALA A 10 -3.33 -19.98 -4.86
N ASN A 11 -2.81 -20.92 -5.65
CA ASN A 11 -1.91 -22.00 -5.20
C ASN A 11 -0.45 -21.75 -5.59
N GLU A 12 -0.13 -20.52 -5.96
CA GLU A 12 1.23 -20.10 -6.32
C GLU A 12 1.99 -19.69 -5.06
N GLU A 13 3.32 -19.77 -5.12
CA GLU A 13 4.16 -19.26 -4.06
C GLU A 13 3.93 -17.76 -3.85
N VAL A 14 3.93 -17.35 -2.58
CA VAL A 14 3.85 -15.94 -2.22
C VAL A 14 5.10 -15.22 -2.75
N PRO A 15 4.94 -14.14 -3.54
CA PRO A 15 6.09 -13.42 -4.07
C PRO A 15 6.84 -12.72 -2.94
N LYS A 16 8.17 -12.65 -3.04
CA LYS A 16 9.02 -11.97 -2.04
C LYS A 16 8.85 -10.45 -2.01
N LYS A 17 8.27 -9.88 -3.07
CA LYS A 17 8.05 -8.44 -3.23
C LYS A 17 6.71 -8.15 -3.89
N CYS A 18 6.15 -6.99 -3.59
CA CYS A 18 4.97 -6.44 -4.25
C CYS A 18 5.15 -4.94 -4.54
N LEU A 19 4.24 -4.35 -5.33
CA LEU A 19 4.24 -2.92 -5.58
C LEU A 19 3.32 -2.20 -4.59
N ALA A 20 3.79 -1.06 -4.08
CA ALA A 20 3.02 -0.17 -3.22
C ALA A 20 3.19 1.29 -3.62
N TRP A 21 2.11 2.08 -3.47
CA TRP A 21 2.17 3.53 -3.54
C TRP A 21 2.44 4.06 -2.15
N ARG A 22 3.56 4.78 -1.97
CA ARG A 22 4.00 5.27 -0.66
C ARG A 22 3.74 6.76 -0.51
N ILE A 23 3.29 7.19 0.66
CA ILE A 23 3.01 8.60 0.97
C ILE A 23 4.00 9.07 2.04
N TYR A 24 4.84 10.03 1.65
CA TYR A 24 5.97 10.51 2.47
C TYR A 24 5.69 11.82 3.20
N GLY A 25 4.52 12.42 2.98
CA GLY A 25 4.28 13.79 3.37
C GLY A 25 2.96 14.32 2.85
N LYS A 26 2.79 15.62 3.03
CA LYS A 26 1.65 16.40 2.55
C LYS A 26 1.73 16.63 1.05
N GLY A 27 0.60 16.57 0.36
CA GLY A 27 0.49 16.93 -1.06
C GLY A 27 0.92 15.82 -2.03
N MET A 28 0.56 16.00 -3.30
CA MET A 28 0.82 15.04 -4.38
C MET A 28 2.32 14.91 -4.73
N GLU A 29 3.12 15.92 -4.38
CA GLU A 29 4.57 15.90 -4.51
C GLU A 29 5.24 14.81 -3.65
N ASN A 30 4.56 14.37 -2.58
CA ASN A 30 5.02 13.31 -1.68
C ASN A 30 4.31 11.97 -1.92
N PHE A 31 3.54 11.83 -3.01
CA PHE A 31 2.82 10.61 -3.37
C PHE A 31 3.58 9.78 -4.41
N GLY A 32 3.97 8.57 -4.00
CA GLY A 32 4.80 7.65 -4.77
C GLY A 32 6.25 8.10 -4.85
N ASP A 33 7.14 7.17 -5.16
CA ASP A 33 8.54 7.53 -5.44
C ASP A 33 8.66 7.95 -6.89
N ASN A 34 9.03 9.21 -7.10
CA ASN A 34 9.05 9.80 -8.43
C ASN A 34 7.72 9.62 -9.18
N LYS A 35 6.60 9.75 -8.46
CA LYS A 35 5.22 9.58 -8.97
C LYS A 35 4.93 8.19 -9.52
N LYS A 36 5.58 7.16 -8.95
CA LYS A 36 5.41 5.75 -9.32
C LYS A 36 5.25 4.89 -8.06
N PRO A 37 4.63 3.70 -8.18
CA PRO A 37 4.71 2.72 -7.11
C PRO A 37 6.14 2.14 -7.06
N THR A 38 6.48 1.55 -5.94
CA THR A 38 7.79 0.92 -5.72
C THR A 38 7.66 -0.48 -5.20
N GLU A 39 8.66 -1.30 -5.50
CA GLU A 39 8.77 -2.61 -4.89
C GLU A 39 9.05 -2.50 -3.39
N ILE A 40 8.26 -3.22 -2.61
CA ILE A 40 8.45 -3.43 -1.17
C ILE A 40 8.48 -4.93 -0.89
N PRO A 41 9.11 -5.39 0.22
CA PRO A 41 9.00 -6.78 0.63
C PRO A 41 7.54 -7.13 0.96
N VAL A 42 7.15 -8.37 0.67
CA VAL A 42 5.91 -8.94 1.21
C VAL A 42 6.21 -9.46 2.60
N ASN A 43 5.59 -8.87 3.61
CA ASN A 43 5.79 -9.26 5.00
C ASN A 43 5.02 -10.55 5.31
N GLU A 44 5.57 -11.35 6.21
CA GLU A 44 4.83 -12.47 6.81
C GLU A 44 3.75 -11.89 7.76
N PRO A 45 2.50 -12.36 7.67
CA PRO A 45 1.46 -11.95 8.61
C PRO A 45 1.77 -12.49 10.01
N GLY A 46 1.47 -11.72 11.05
CA GLY A 46 1.45 -12.23 12.42
C GLY A 46 0.30 -13.21 12.67
N ASP A 47 0.28 -13.80 13.88
CA ASP A 47 -0.69 -14.83 14.27
C ASP A 47 -2.17 -14.39 14.11
N ASP A 48 -2.44 -13.10 14.26
CA ASP A 48 -3.78 -12.49 14.16
C ASP A 48 -3.99 -11.68 12.86
N GLU A 49 -3.13 -11.85 11.85
CA GLU A 49 -3.17 -11.09 10.59
C GLU A 49 -3.43 -11.98 9.38
N LEU A 50 -3.91 -11.37 8.29
CA LEU A 50 -4.11 -12.04 7.00
C LEU A 50 -3.23 -11.41 5.94
N LEU A 51 -2.53 -12.24 5.17
CA LEU A 51 -1.90 -11.81 3.93
C LEU A 51 -2.91 -11.89 2.78
N VAL A 52 -3.26 -10.75 2.20
CA VAL A 52 -4.26 -10.65 1.13
C VAL A 52 -3.62 -10.25 -0.19
N ARG A 53 -3.89 -11.01 -1.26
CA ARG A 53 -3.54 -10.60 -2.62
C ARG A 53 -4.57 -9.58 -3.13
N ASN A 54 -4.12 -8.35 -3.36
CA ASN A 54 -4.92 -7.29 -3.99
C ASN A 54 -4.58 -7.19 -5.49
N ASP A 55 -5.52 -7.60 -6.36
CA ASP A 55 -5.38 -7.44 -7.82
C ASP A 55 -5.93 -6.10 -8.33
N ALA A 56 -6.77 -5.45 -7.53
CA ALA A 56 -7.29 -4.11 -7.76
C ALA A 56 -7.61 -3.45 -6.41
N VAL A 57 -7.56 -2.13 -6.37
CA VAL A 57 -7.95 -1.32 -5.20
C VAL A 57 -8.91 -0.23 -5.62
N GLY A 58 -9.85 0.11 -4.74
CA GLY A 58 -10.69 1.29 -4.91
C GLY A 58 -10.00 2.51 -4.33
N LEU A 59 -10.18 3.66 -4.97
CA LEU A 59 -9.81 4.96 -4.40
C LEU A 59 -11.07 5.61 -3.82
N CYS A 60 -10.94 6.16 -2.63
CA CYS A 60 -12.00 6.82 -1.90
C CYS A 60 -11.57 8.20 -1.42
N PHE A 61 -12.54 9.00 -0.97
CA PHE A 61 -12.25 10.37 -0.53
C PHE A 61 -11.29 10.43 0.67
N SER A 62 -11.22 9.41 1.54
CA SER A 62 -10.23 9.40 2.61
C SER A 62 -8.79 9.32 2.11
N ASP A 63 -8.53 8.69 0.96
CA ASP A 63 -7.18 8.66 0.38
C ASP A 63 -6.73 10.07 0.01
N THR A 64 -7.62 10.85 -0.59
CA THR A 64 -7.36 12.27 -0.91
C THR A 64 -7.08 13.09 0.35
N LYS A 65 -7.73 12.77 1.48
CA LYS A 65 -7.49 13.46 2.76
C LYS A 65 -6.12 13.10 3.32
N ILE A 66 -5.72 11.83 3.26
CA ILE A 66 -4.40 11.40 3.69
C ILE A 66 -3.32 12.06 2.83
N ILE A 67 -3.44 12.01 1.50
CA ILE A 67 -2.47 12.65 0.60
C ILE A 67 -2.40 14.15 0.86
N LYS A 68 -3.54 14.84 0.96
CA LYS A 68 -3.57 16.30 1.15
C LYS A 68 -3.04 16.76 2.50
N LEU A 69 -3.21 15.96 3.56
CA LEU A 69 -2.88 16.36 4.93
C LEU A 69 -1.57 15.75 5.43
N GLY A 70 -1.15 14.59 4.94
CA GLY A 70 0.03 13.88 5.43
C GLY A 70 -0.03 13.68 6.95
N GLU A 71 1.04 14.08 7.64
CA GLU A 71 1.19 14.05 9.10
C GLU A 71 0.16 14.90 9.86
N ASP A 72 -0.45 15.90 9.21
CA ASP A 72 -1.55 16.70 9.79
C ASP A 72 -2.85 15.87 9.93
N HIS A 73 -2.97 14.75 9.20
CA HIS A 73 -4.15 13.89 9.24
C HIS A 73 -4.32 13.25 10.63
N PRO A 74 -5.51 13.31 11.27
CA PRO A 74 -5.69 12.80 12.64
C PRO A 74 -5.22 11.36 12.88
N ARG A 75 -5.37 10.47 11.88
CA ARG A 75 -4.90 9.07 11.92
C ARG A 75 -3.37 8.91 11.91
N LEU A 76 -2.63 9.92 11.43
CA LEU A 76 -1.18 9.85 11.21
C LEU A 76 -0.37 10.72 12.17
N ARG A 77 -1.04 11.48 13.04
CA ARG A 77 -0.36 12.33 14.04
C ARG A 77 0.62 11.52 14.88
N GLY A 78 1.82 12.05 15.06
CA GLY A 78 2.88 11.41 15.84
C GLY A 78 3.69 10.35 15.08
N ARG A 79 3.36 10.05 13.82
CA ARG A 79 4.19 9.19 12.96
C ARG A 79 5.21 10.03 12.18
N ASP A 80 6.42 9.50 12.04
CA ASP A 80 7.40 10.03 11.09
C ASP A 80 7.16 9.39 9.72
N ILE A 81 6.25 9.98 8.94
CA ILE A 81 5.86 9.43 7.62
C ILE A 81 6.95 9.59 6.55
N LYS A 82 8.00 10.40 6.80
CA LYS A 82 9.16 10.46 5.91
C LYS A 82 10.03 9.23 6.08
N LYS A 83 10.20 8.77 7.33
CA LYS A 83 10.95 7.55 7.66
C LYS A 83 10.13 6.28 7.44
N GLU A 84 8.85 6.30 7.79
CA GLU A 84 7.91 5.19 7.73
C GLU A 84 6.66 5.58 6.94
N PRO A 85 6.74 5.60 5.60
CA PRO A 85 5.64 6.04 4.76
C PRO A 85 4.42 5.14 4.88
N VAL A 86 3.25 5.72 4.65
CA VAL A 86 1.98 4.97 4.59
C VAL A 86 1.71 4.48 3.17
N ILE A 87 0.95 3.39 3.08
CA ILE A 87 0.50 2.74 1.84
C ILE A 87 -1.03 2.83 1.77
#